data_AF-V4JE07-F1
#
_entry.id   AF-V4JE07-F1
#
_cell.length_a   1.000
_cell.length_b   1.000
_cell.length_c   1.000
_cell.angle_alpha   90.00
_cell.angle_beta   90.00
_cell.angle_gamma   90.00
#
_symmetry.space_group_name_H-M   'P 1'
#
loop_
_entity.id
_entity.type
_entity.pdbx_description
1 polymer ?
#
loop_
_entity_poly.entity_id
_entity_poly.type
_entity_poly.pdbx_seq_one_letter_code
_entity_poly.pdbx_strand_id
1 'polypeptide(L)'
;MVFPRRPRTPAMYGYLLSIVLVPLYVSMFPVWKLLSVHLSDAMLTLLPIGVSVIGLAGALCWYQTRRLKIKDMGNSTVITGLVLCVCALLLPDPHYPAKRIHVAEYMLLSLVVNWAMSHHLQGRSLLFSGAYFASLLGVHDEMLQGMVDSRTFGLRDIGVNALAAAGGALIWYGLRLFQRPGVPHLPLSGITRWYLLWLGIGVAALIWPLFFYKSLTLPLWPVMPLLAALVLYFLLPRPHHHGVGAISWAALTLALYPLFSTMARIVFY
;
A
#
# COMPACT_ATOMS: atom_id res chain seq x y z
N MET A 1 -11.32 7.07 -30.81
CA MET A 1 -10.47 5.85 -30.88
C MET A 1 -10.86 4.95 -29.71
N VAL A 2 -11.53 3.82 -29.97
CA VAL A 2 -12.01 2.90 -28.92
C VAL A 2 -10.94 1.84 -28.73
N PHE A 3 -10.16 1.91 -27.65
CA PHE A 3 -9.19 0.87 -27.32
C PHE A 3 -9.94 -0.42 -26.94
N PRO A 4 -9.51 -1.60 -27.42
CA PRO A 4 -10.14 -2.87 -27.06
C PRO A 4 -10.09 -3.06 -25.54
N ARG A 5 -11.27 -3.24 -24.93
CA ARG A 5 -11.39 -3.53 -23.50
C ARG A 5 -10.72 -4.88 -23.23
N ARG A 6 -9.61 -4.89 -22.50
CA ARG A 6 -9.01 -6.13 -22.00
C ARG A 6 -10.03 -6.90 -21.14
N PRO A 7 -9.92 -8.24 -21.07
CA PRO A 7 -10.75 -9.03 -20.16
C PRO A 7 -10.58 -8.50 -18.73
N ARG A 8 -11.68 -8.36 -18.01
CA ARG A 8 -11.71 -7.86 -16.62
C ARG A 8 -11.10 -8.85 -15.63
N THR A 9 -10.99 -10.12 -16.03
CA THR A 9 -10.60 -11.24 -15.16
C THR A 9 -9.17 -11.13 -14.61
N PRO A 10 -8.11 -10.74 -15.36
CA PRO A 10 -6.76 -10.67 -14.80
C PRO A 10 -6.60 -9.54 -13.78
N ALA A 11 -7.26 -8.39 -14.01
CA ALA A 11 -7.25 -7.28 -13.07
C ALA A 11 -7.91 -7.67 -11.75
N MET A 12 -9.04 -8.39 -11.82
CA MET A 12 -9.73 -8.91 -10.64
C MET A 12 -8.85 -9.86 -9.82
N TYR A 13 -8.16 -10.81 -10.46
CA TYR A 13 -7.21 -11.68 -9.75
C TYR A 13 -6.09 -10.91 -9.07
N GLY A 14 -5.57 -9.85 -9.71
CA GLY A 14 -4.58 -8.99 -9.09
C GLY A 14 -5.08 -8.27 -7.85
N TYR A 15 -6.30 -7.72 -7.90
CA TYR A 15 -6.91 -7.11 -6.71
C TYR A 15 -7.16 -8.11 -5.59
N LEU A 16 -7.69 -9.29 -5.91
CA LEU A 16 -7.91 -10.35 -4.93
C LEU A 16 -6.59 -10.78 -4.29
N LEU A 17 -5.54 -10.97 -5.09
CA LEU A 17 -4.21 -11.29 -4.58
C LEU A 17 -3.68 -10.18 -3.67
N SER A 18 -3.81 -8.91 -4.05
CA SER A 18 -3.40 -7.79 -3.19
C SER A 18 -4.14 -7.76 -1.86
N ILE A 19 -5.45 -8.02 -1.87
CA ILE A 19 -6.28 -8.07 -0.66
C ILE A 19 -5.89 -9.25 0.23
N VAL A 20 -5.60 -10.42 -0.34
CA VAL A 20 -5.21 -11.64 0.40
C VAL A 20 -3.77 -11.56 0.96
N LEU A 21 -2.87 -10.87 0.29
CA LEU A 21 -1.50 -10.69 0.77
C LEU A 21 -1.46 -9.96 2.13
N VAL A 22 -2.37 -9.01 2.37
CA VAL A 22 -2.42 -8.25 3.63
C VAL A 22 -2.63 -9.16 4.87
N PRO A 23 -3.72 -9.96 4.99
CA PRO A 23 -3.88 -10.86 6.12
C PRO A 23 -2.81 -11.96 6.15
N LEU A 24 -2.22 -12.32 5.01
CA LEU A 24 -1.08 -13.24 4.98
C LEU A 24 0.14 -12.64 5.67
N TYR A 25 0.47 -11.37 5.42
CA TYR A 25 1.56 -10.66 6.10
C TYR A 25 1.29 -10.54 7.61
N VAL A 26 0.09 -10.14 8.02
CA VAL A 26 -0.33 -10.12 9.43
C VAL A 26 -0.08 -11.48 10.10
N SER A 27 -0.43 -12.56 9.39
CA SER A 27 -0.32 -13.95 9.84
C SER A 27 1.11 -14.51 9.84
N MET A 28 2.13 -13.74 9.43
CA MET A 28 3.53 -14.18 9.53
C MET A 28 4.11 -14.05 10.95
N PHE A 29 3.36 -13.51 11.92
CA PHE A 29 3.85 -13.40 13.30
C PHE A 29 4.22 -14.73 13.97
N PRO A 30 3.40 -15.80 13.87
CA PRO A 30 3.74 -17.08 14.48
C PRO A 30 4.98 -17.69 13.83
N VAL A 31 5.18 -17.48 12.53
CA VAL A 31 6.41 -17.89 11.82
C VAL A 31 7.61 -17.14 12.40
N TRP A 32 7.49 -15.82 12.60
CA TRP A 32 8.54 -15.04 13.26
C TRP A 32 8.86 -15.55 14.67
N LYS A 33 7.83 -15.84 15.49
CA LYS A 33 8.01 -16.43 16.82
C LYS A 33 8.75 -17.77 16.76
N LEU A 34 8.40 -18.63 15.81
CA LEU A 34 9.09 -19.90 15.62
C LEU A 34 10.57 -19.70 15.23
N LEU A 35 10.85 -18.76 14.33
CA LEU A 35 12.22 -18.40 13.95
C LEU A 35 13.01 -17.86 15.14
N SER A 36 12.38 -17.07 16.03
CA SER A 36 13.05 -16.52 17.20
C SER A 36 13.49 -17.56 18.24
N VAL A 37 12.93 -18.77 18.17
CA VAL A 37 13.38 -19.89 19.03
C VAL A 37 14.67 -20.52 18.50
N HIS A 38 14.93 -20.43 17.19
CA HIS A 38 16.00 -21.18 16.52
C HIS A 38 17.15 -20.30 16.02
N LEU A 39 16.93 -19.00 15.86
CA LEU A 39 17.90 -18.06 15.32
C LEU A 39 18.44 -17.13 16.43
N SER A 40 19.68 -16.70 16.28
CA SER A 40 20.26 -15.68 17.17
C SER A 40 19.64 -14.30 16.92
N ASP A 41 19.72 -13.42 17.92
CA ASP A 41 19.24 -12.03 17.82
C ASP A 41 19.86 -11.28 16.64
N ALA A 42 21.14 -11.55 16.36
CA ALA A 42 21.84 -10.97 15.21
C ALA A 42 21.21 -11.43 13.88
N MET A 43 20.91 -12.73 13.74
CA MET A 43 20.26 -13.26 12.54
C MET A 43 18.84 -12.72 12.38
N LEU A 44 18.07 -12.64 13.45
CA LEU A 44 16.72 -12.04 13.44
C LEU A 44 16.78 -10.57 13.05
N THR A 45 17.77 -9.82 13.53
CA THR A 45 17.93 -8.41 13.16
C THR A 45 18.26 -8.24 11.68
N LEU A 46 19.12 -9.11 11.15
CA LEU A 46 19.60 -9.02 9.76
C LEU A 46 18.61 -9.61 8.75
N LEU A 47 17.79 -10.59 9.11
CA LEU A 47 16.94 -11.32 8.17
C LEU A 47 15.98 -10.39 7.38
N PRO A 48 15.18 -9.50 8.01
CA PRO A 48 14.30 -8.59 7.27
C PRO A 48 15.06 -7.59 6.39
N ILE A 49 16.24 -7.15 6.85
CA ILE A 49 17.12 -6.27 6.08
C ILE A 49 17.64 -7.04 4.86
N GLY A 50 18.13 -8.26 5.04
CA GLY A 50 18.65 -9.12 3.99
C GLY A 50 17.61 -9.39 2.92
N VAL A 51 16.39 -9.77 3.30
CA VAL A 51 15.26 -9.97 2.36
C VAL A 51 14.98 -8.69 1.56
N SER A 52 14.93 -7.54 2.23
CA SER A 52 14.68 -6.25 1.57
C SER A 52 15.82 -5.86 0.62
N VAL A 53 17.07 -6.02 1.04
CA VAL A 53 18.27 -5.73 0.23
C VAL A 53 18.35 -6.65 -0.98
N ILE A 54 18.07 -7.95 -0.82
CA ILE A 54 18.02 -8.90 -1.94
C ILE A 54 16.91 -8.50 -2.92
N GLY A 55 15.73 -8.13 -2.43
CA GLY A 55 14.63 -7.64 -3.29
C GLY A 55 15.02 -6.38 -4.07
N LEU A 56 15.63 -5.39 -3.41
CA LEU A 56 16.11 -4.16 -4.04
C LEU A 56 17.25 -4.43 -5.03
N ALA A 57 18.20 -5.31 -4.68
CA ALA A 57 19.29 -5.73 -5.57
C ALA A 57 18.76 -6.47 -6.79
N GLY A 58 17.75 -7.33 -6.64
CA GLY A 58 17.05 -7.98 -7.74
C GLY A 58 16.39 -6.96 -8.67
N ALA A 59 15.71 -5.95 -8.12
CA ALA A 59 15.13 -4.86 -8.90
C ALA A 59 16.20 -4.05 -9.65
N LEU A 60 17.34 -3.77 -9.02
CA LEU A 60 18.49 -3.09 -9.62
C LEU A 60 19.19 -3.92 -10.71
N CYS A 61 19.36 -5.23 -10.50
CA CYS A 61 19.92 -6.13 -11.51
C CYS A 61 19.00 -6.18 -12.73
N TRP A 62 17.69 -6.35 -12.49
CA TRP A 62 16.70 -6.31 -13.55
C TRP A 62 16.70 -4.96 -14.28
N TYR A 63 16.81 -3.86 -13.54
CA TYR A 63 16.97 -2.51 -14.11
C TYR A 63 18.16 -2.43 -15.06
N GLN A 64 19.34 -2.86 -14.63
CA GLN A 64 20.55 -2.81 -15.44
C GLN A 64 20.40 -3.63 -16.73
N THR A 65 19.87 -4.86 -16.64
CA THR A 65 19.63 -5.69 -17.83
C THR A 65 18.63 -5.08 -18.82
N ARG A 66 17.62 -4.34 -18.33
CA ARG A 66 16.63 -3.63 -19.16
C ARG A 66 17.19 -2.33 -19.74
N ARG A 67 18.00 -1.60 -18.98
CA ARG A 67 18.62 -0.33 -19.40
C ARG A 67 19.51 -0.52 -20.62
N LEU A 68 20.21 -1.64 -20.70
CA LEU A 68 21.00 -2.00 -21.88
C LEU A 68 20.15 -2.17 -23.15
N LYS A 69 18.84 -2.43 -22.99
CA LYS A 69 17.89 -2.66 -24.10
C LYS A 69 16.95 -1.48 -24.36
N ILE A 70 16.74 -0.60 -23.39
CA ILE A 70 15.78 0.52 -23.44
C ILE A 70 16.51 1.81 -23.06
N LYS A 71 16.79 2.68 -24.04
CA LYS A 71 17.65 3.87 -23.87
C LYS A 71 17.09 4.96 -22.94
N ASP A 72 15.78 5.02 -22.69
CA ASP A 72 15.13 6.12 -21.96
C ASP A 72 14.51 5.72 -20.60
N MET A 73 15.20 4.92 -19.80
CA MET A 73 14.68 4.59 -18.47
C MET A 73 14.72 5.80 -17.51
N GLY A 74 13.75 5.87 -16.59
CA GLY A 74 13.62 6.98 -15.65
C GLY A 74 14.57 6.83 -14.45
N ASN A 75 15.87 7.07 -14.65
CA ASN A 75 16.90 6.90 -13.62
C ASN A 75 16.53 7.60 -12.31
N SER A 76 16.06 8.85 -12.40
CA SER A 76 15.66 9.63 -11.23
C SER A 76 14.52 8.96 -10.46
N THR A 77 13.54 8.40 -11.15
CA THR A 77 12.39 7.75 -10.51
C THR A 77 12.77 6.47 -9.77
N VAL A 78 13.66 5.66 -10.36
CA VAL A 78 14.20 4.47 -9.68
C VAL A 78 14.99 4.88 -8.44
N ILE A 79 15.89 5.88 -8.56
CA ILE A 79 16.69 6.36 -7.44
C ILE A 79 15.78 6.90 -6.31
N THR A 80 14.80 7.73 -6.63
CA THR A 80 13.83 8.22 -5.64
C THR A 80 13.10 7.06 -4.96
N GLY A 81 12.67 6.05 -5.71
CA GLY A 81 12.02 4.88 -5.14
C GLY A 81 12.92 4.08 -4.19
N LEU A 82 14.19 3.88 -4.55
CA LEU A 82 15.19 3.24 -3.68
C LEU A 82 15.43 4.04 -2.39
N VAL A 83 15.55 5.37 -2.49
CA VAL A 83 15.71 6.25 -1.33
C VAL A 83 14.52 6.12 -0.40
N LEU A 84 13.27 6.12 -0.91
CA LEU A 84 12.09 5.91 -0.07
C LEU A 84 12.09 4.55 0.63
N CYS A 85 12.47 3.47 -0.06
CA CYS A 85 12.58 2.15 0.57
C CYS A 85 13.68 2.10 1.64
N VAL A 86 14.82 2.78 1.43
CA VAL A 86 15.88 2.89 2.44
C VAL A 86 15.40 3.69 3.65
N CYS A 87 14.74 4.83 3.44
CA CYS A 87 14.13 5.59 4.53
C CYS A 87 13.11 4.73 5.29
N ALA A 88 12.31 3.92 4.58
CA ALA A 88 11.36 2.99 5.18
C ALA A 88 12.05 1.89 6.00
N LEU A 89 13.27 1.43 5.66
CA LEU A 89 14.03 0.46 6.45
C LEU A 89 14.61 1.04 7.74
N LEU A 90 14.93 2.32 7.73
CA LEU A 90 15.44 3.06 8.88
C LEU A 90 14.30 3.50 9.82
N LEU A 91 13.07 3.50 9.32
CA LEU A 91 11.94 4.01 10.06
C LEU A 91 11.44 3.08 11.17
N PRO A 92 11.47 1.73 11.19
CA PRO A 92 10.95 0.92 12.31
C PRO A 92 11.77 1.00 13.60
N ASP A 93 11.16 0.61 14.73
CA ASP A 93 11.83 0.52 16.03
C ASP A 93 12.96 -0.53 16.00
N PRO A 94 14.21 -0.16 16.33
CA PRO A 94 15.32 -1.10 16.42
C PRO A 94 15.07 -2.28 17.37
N HIS A 95 14.25 -2.13 18.42
CA HIS A 95 13.92 -3.21 19.35
C HIS A 95 12.97 -4.25 18.74
N TYR A 96 12.29 -3.91 17.63
CA TYR A 96 11.36 -4.78 16.93
C TYR A 96 11.80 -4.96 15.46
N PRO A 97 12.95 -5.61 15.21
CA PRO A 97 13.54 -5.69 13.88
C PRO A 97 12.64 -6.37 12.85
N ALA A 98 11.75 -7.26 13.31
CA ALA A 98 10.73 -7.92 12.49
C ALA A 98 9.95 -6.93 11.63
N LYS A 99 9.62 -5.75 12.15
CA LYS A 99 8.81 -4.72 11.48
C LYS A 99 9.46 -4.18 10.20
N ARG A 100 10.78 -4.36 10.03
CA ARG A 100 11.47 -4.00 8.78
C ARG A 100 11.06 -4.85 7.59
N ILE A 101 10.46 -6.03 7.80
CA ILE A 101 9.99 -6.91 6.72
C ILE A 101 8.90 -6.25 5.88
N HIS A 102 8.15 -5.32 6.47
CA HIS A 102 7.11 -4.54 5.80
C HIS A 102 7.66 -3.85 4.55
N VAL A 103 8.94 -3.45 4.53
CA VAL A 103 9.52 -2.82 3.33
C VAL A 103 9.49 -3.78 2.14
N ALA A 104 9.92 -5.03 2.32
CA ALA A 104 9.88 -6.03 1.27
C ALA A 104 8.44 -6.38 0.88
N GLU A 105 7.56 -6.56 1.87
CA GLU A 105 6.15 -6.89 1.68
C GLU A 105 5.41 -5.82 0.87
N TYR A 106 5.55 -4.55 1.22
CA TYR A 106 4.86 -3.45 0.53
C TYR A 106 5.49 -3.07 -0.80
N MET A 107 6.80 -3.30 -0.96
CA MET A 107 7.45 -3.21 -2.26
C MET A 107 6.89 -4.28 -3.22
N LEU A 108 6.71 -5.52 -2.76
CA LEU A 108 6.09 -6.60 -3.54
C LEU A 108 4.59 -6.34 -3.78
N LEU A 109 3.84 -5.92 -2.76
CA LEU A 109 2.43 -5.60 -2.87
C LEU A 109 2.19 -4.51 -3.90
N SER A 110 3.01 -3.45 -3.92
CA SER A 110 2.91 -2.39 -4.92
C SER A 110 3.17 -2.91 -6.35
N LEU A 111 3.98 -3.97 -6.54
CA LEU A 111 4.17 -4.62 -7.84
C LEU A 111 2.87 -5.28 -8.30
N VAL A 112 2.23 -6.06 -7.41
CA VAL A 112 0.97 -6.76 -7.69
C VAL A 112 -0.16 -5.78 -7.96
N VAL A 113 -0.27 -4.71 -7.16
CA VAL A 113 -1.26 -3.65 -7.36
C VAL A 113 -1.04 -2.95 -8.70
N ASN A 114 0.20 -2.58 -9.04
CA ASN A 114 0.51 -1.97 -10.34
C ASN A 114 0.21 -2.92 -11.50
N TRP A 115 0.49 -4.22 -11.36
CA TRP A 115 0.10 -5.21 -12.37
C TRP A 115 -1.42 -5.22 -12.57
N ALA A 116 -2.21 -5.33 -11.49
CA ALA A 116 -3.67 -5.35 -11.53
C ALA A 116 -4.23 -4.08 -12.20
N MET A 117 -3.80 -2.92 -11.73
CA MET A 117 -4.25 -1.62 -12.23
C MET A 117 -3.78 -1.34 -13.65
N SER A 118 -2.65 -1.90 -14.09
CA SER A 118 -2.10 -1.65 -15.42
C SER A 118 -3.02 -2.07 -16.56
N HIS A 119 -3.97 -2.97 -16.29
CA HIS A 119 -5.00 -3.37 -17.26
C HIS A 119 -5.90 -2.19 -17.67
N HIS A 120 -6.09 -1.21 -16.78
CA HIS A 120 -6.97 -0.06 -16.97
C HIS A 120 -6.26 1.30 -16.94
N LEU A 121 -5.12 1.39 -16.24
CA LEU A 121 -4.36 2.62 -16.04
C LEU A 121 -2.99 2.51 -16.69
N GLN A 122 -2.41 3.66 -17.02
CA GLN A 122 -1.08 3.79 -17.62
C GLN A 122 -0.37 5.04 -17.10
N GLY A 123 0.96 5.07 -17.24
CA GLY A 123 1.78 6.24 -16.91
C GLY A 123 1.64 6.72 -15.47
N ARG A 124 1.60 8.05 -15.29
CA ARG A 124 1.50 8.69 -13.97
C ARG A 124 0.23 8.33 -13.22
N SER A 125 -0.88 8.06 -13.92
CA SER A 125 -2.13 7.64 -13.28
C SER A 125 -1.99 6.25 -12.65
N LEU A 126 -1.28 5.33 -13.32
CA LEU A 126 -0.96 4.02 -12.76
C LEU A 126 -0.05 4.15 -11.53
N LEU A 127 1.05 4.91 -11.65
CA LEU A 127 1.98 5.16 -10.54
C LEU A 127 1.26 5.73 -9.31
N PHE A 128 0.54 6.83 -9.47
CA PHE A 128 -0.16 7.48 -8.38
C PHE A 128 -1.24 6.57 -7.79
N SER A 129 -2.06 5.95 -8.64
CA SER A 129 -3.19 5.16 -8.14
C SER A 129 -2.72 3.88 -7.45
N GLY A 130 -1.68 3.24 -8.00
CA GLY A 130 -1.09 2.04 -7.44
C GLY A 130 -0.40 2.31 -6.11
N ALA A 131 0.39 3.39 -6.01
CA ALA A 131 1.03 3.80 -4.76
C ALA A 131 -0.01 4.11 -3.66
N TYR A 132 -1.05 4.88 -3.99
CA TYR A 132 -2.08 5.26 -3.03
C TYR A 132 -2.89 4.03 -2.58
N PHE A 133 -3.34 3.19 -3.51
CA PHE A 133 -4.07 1.98 -3.16
C PHE A 133 -3.23 1.02 -2.30
N ALA A 134 -1.96 0.78 -2.66
CA ALA A 134 -1.07 -0.05 -1.84
C ALA A 134 -0.80 0.55 -0.46
N SER A 135 -0.72 1.88 -0.34
CA SER A 135 -0.58 2.57 0.95
C SER A 135 -1.84 2.41 1.82
N LEU A 136 -3.04 2.43 1.22
CA LEU A 136 -4.29 2.16 1.92
C LEU A 136 -4.37 0.71 2.41
N LEU A 137 -3.88 -0.26 1.63
CA LEU A 137 -3.71 -1.62 2.10
C LEU A 137 -2.73 -1.69 3.29
N GLY A 138 -1.74 -0.80 3.33
CA GLY A 138 -0.86 -0.56 4.47
C GLY A 138 -1.57 -0.10 5.74
N VAL A 139 -2.62 0.70 5.59
CA VAL A 139 -3.50 1.07 6.71
C VAL A 139 -4.34 -0.13 7.13
N HIS A 140 -4.90 -0.90 6.19
CA HIS A 140 -5.67 -2.10 6.50
C HIS A 140 -4.89 -3.13 7.32
N ASP A 141 -3.63 -3.34 6.99
CA ASP A 141 -2.71 -4.21 7.72
C ASP A 141 -2.59 -3.78 9.19
N GLU A 142 -2.24 -2.52 9.44
CA GLU A 142 -2.11 -1.99 10.80
C GLU A 142 -3.44 -2.00 11.56
N MET A 143 -4.56 -1.75 10.87
CA MET A 143 -5.88 -1.87 11.46
C MET A 143 -6.23 -3.32 11.82
N LEU A 144 -5.83 -4.30 11.00
CA LEU A 144 -5.99 -5.73 11.32
C LEU A 144 -5.10 -6.13 12.49
N GLN A 145 -3.85 -5.67 12.52
CA GLN A 145 -2.93 -5.91 13.63
C GLN A 145 -3.50 -5.36 14.94
N GLY A 146 -4.05 -4.14 14.93
CA GLY A 146 -4.69 -3.56 16.12
C GLY A 146 -5.94 -4.31 16.60
N MET A 147 -6.55 -5.16 15.78
CA MET A 147 -7.67 -6.02 16.17
C MET A 147 -7.24 -7.41 16.68
N VAL A 148 -5.95 -7.69 16.74
CA VAL A 148 -5.39 -8.99 17.17
C VAL A 148 -4.61 -8.79 18.47
N ASP A 149 -5.03 -9.43 19.54
CA ASP A 149 -4.49 -9.28 20.92
C ASP A 149 -2.96 -9.47 21.05
N SER A 150 -2.33 -10.15 20.08
CA SER A 150 -0.89 -10.41 20.08
C SER A 150 -0.05 -9.37 19.33
N ARG A 151 -0.70 -8.33 18.81
CA ARG A 151 -0.13 -7.27 17.98
C ARG A 151 -0.63 -5.92 18.47
N THR A 152 0.00 -4.85 17.96
CA THR A 152 -0.35 -3.48 18.33
C THR A 152 -0.33 -2.61 17.10
N PHE A 153 -1.32 -1.74 16.97
CA PHE A 153 -1.39 -0.69 15.97
C PHE A 153 -0.22 0.30 16.10
N GLY A 154 0.45 0.58 14.98
CA GLY A 154 1.55 1.54 14.91
C GLY A 154 1.39 2.59 13.82
N LEU A 155 1.24 3.87 14.19
CA LEU A 155 1.30 4.98 13.22
C LEU A 155 2.62 5.00 12.44
N ARG A 156 3.72 4.62 13.11
CA ARG A 156 5.05 4.48 12.51
C ARG A 156 5.06 3.41 11.42
N ASP A 157 4.37 2.29 11.65
CA ASP A 157 4.31 1.15 10.74
C ASP A 157 3.42 1.47 9.54
N ILE A 158 2.34 2.24 9.70
CA ILE A 158 1.60 2.83 8.57
C ILE A 158 2.54 3.66 7.68
N GLY A 159 3.41 4.47 8.31
CA GLY A 159 4.41 5.26 7.60
C GLY A 159 5.40 4.40 6.80
N VAL A 160 5.89 3.30 7.40
CA VAL A 160 6.77 2.33 6.73
C VAL A 160 6.06 1.72 5.52
N ASN A 161 4.82 1.24 5.71
CA ASN A 161 4.01 0.62 4.66
C ASN A 161 3.79 1.58 3.49
N ALA A 162 3.42 2.84 3.78
CA ALA A 162 3.20 3.86 2.77
C ALA A 162 4.48 4.24 2.01
N LEU A 163 5.60 4.44 2.71
CA LEU A 163 6.89 4.77 2.08
C LEU A 163 7.39 3.61 1.21
N ALA A 164 7.28 2.36 1.67
CA ALA A 164 7.67 1.17 0.92
C ALA A 164 6.76 0.94 -0.30
N ALA A 165 5.44 1.14 -0.16
CA ALA A 165 4.50 1.06 -1.28
C ALA A 165 4.77 2.13 -2.34
N ALA A 166 5.00 3.38 -1.93
CA ALA A 166 5.36 4.46 -2.84
C ALA A 166 6.73 4.24 -3.49
N GLY A 167 7.73 3.82 -2.70
CA GLY A 167 9.06 3.49 -3.17
C GLY A 167 9.05 2.38 -4.22
N GLY A 168 8.38 1.26 -3.90
CA GLY A 168 8.17 0.16 -4.84
C GLY A 168 7.46 0.61 -6.12
N ALA A 169 6.36 1.36 -6.02
CA ALA A 169 5.64 1.87 -7.18
C ALA A 169 6.53 2.76 -8.08
N LEU A 170 7.38 3.61 -7.50
CA LEU A 170 8.35 4.43 -8.25
C LEU A 170 9.41 3.56 -8.94
N ILE A 171 9.96 2.56 -8.25
CA ILE A 171 10.91 1.61 -8.85
C ILE A 171 10.25 0.93 -10.05
N TRP A 172 9.06 0.32 -9.88
CA TRP A 172 8.35 -0.39 -10.95
C TRP A 172 8.01 0.52 -12.14
N TYR A 173 7.61 1.76 -11.85
CA TYR A 173 7.33 2.77 -12.87
C TYR A 173 8.60 3.20 -13.63
N GLY A 174 9.70 3.48 -12.92
CA GLY A 174 10.99 3.84 -13.51
C GLY A 174 11.58 2.70 -14.35
N LEU A 175 11.30 1.46 -13.95
CA LEU A 175 11.59 0.23 -14.70
C LEU A 175 10.73 0.05 -15.95
N ARG A 176 9.76 0.95 -16.18
CA ARG A 176 8.73 0.87 -17.22
C ARG A 176 7.93 -0.44 -17.18
N LEU A 177 7.78 -1.04 -16.00
CA LEU A 177 6.94 -2.22 -15.85
C LEU A 177 5.48 -1.84 -16.12
N PHE A 178 4.81 -2.68 -16.91
CA PHE A 178 3.41 -2.55 -17.29
C PHE A 178 3.04 -1.28 -18.08
N GLN A 179 4.05 -0.51 -18.53
CA GLN A 179 3.84 0.62 -19.43
C GLN A 179 3.61 0.13 -20.86
N ARG A 180 2.63 0.75 -21.53
CA ARG A 180 2.29 0.51 -22.93
C ARG A 180 2.54 1.78 -23.74
N PRO A 181 3.39 1.74 -24.77
CA PRO A 181 3.59 2.88 -25.67
C PRO A 181 2.27 3.32 -26.30
N GLY A 182 2.08 4.63 -26.45
CA GLY A 182 0.98 5.20 -27.26
C GLY A 182 -0.40 5.24 -26.60
N VAL A 183 -0.55 4.87 -25.31
CA VAL A 183 -1.83 5.06 -24.60
C VAL A 183 -1.85 6.47 -23.98
N PRO A 184 -2.77 7.36 -24.38
CA PRO A 184 -2.81 8.72 -23.88
C PRO A 184 -3.10 8.75 -22.37
N HIS A 185 -2.42 9.67 -21.68
CA HIS A 185 -2.65 9.93 -20.27
C HIS A 185 -3.79 10.94 -20.12
N LEU A 186 -4.89 10.51 -19.51
CA LEU A 186 -5.97 11.42 -19.14
C LEU A 186 -5.65 12.02 -17.77
N PRO A 187 -5.45 13.35 -17.67
CA PRO A 187 -5.22 13.99 -16.39
C PRO A 187 -6.49 13.90 -15.52
N LEU A 188 -6.30 13.78 -14.21
CA LEU A 188 -7.41 13.86 -13.26
C LEU A 188 -8.00 15.27 -13.29
N SER A 189 -9.33 15.37 -13.30
CA SER A 189 -10.03 16.66 -13.17
C SER A 189 -9.69 17.33 -11.83
N GLY A 190 -9.85 18.67 -11.77
CA GLY A 190 -9.61 19.42 -10.54
C GLY A 190 -10.43 18.91 -9.35
N ILE A 191 -11.72 18.65 -9.57
CA ILE A 191 -12.63 18.13 -8.54
C ILE A 191 -12.22 16.73 -8.07
N THR A 192 -11.74 15.87 -8.98
CA THR A 192 -11.23 14.53 -8.61
C THR A 192 -9.99 14.63 -7.73
N ARG A 193 -9.09 15.60 -7.97
CA ARG A 193 -7.91 15.81 -7.11
C ARG A 193 -8.31 16.26 -5.71
N TRP A 194 -9.25 17.20 -5.61
CA TRP A 194 -9.80 17.64 -4.33
C TRP A 194 -10.47 16.52 -3.57
N TYR A 195 -11.25 15.69 -4.26
CA TYR A 195 -11.85 14.49 -3.68
C TYR A 195 -10.78 13.53 -3.10
N LEU A 196 -9.74 13.21 -3.86
CA LEU A 196 -8.68 12.30 -3.41
C LEU A 196 -7.87 12.87 -2.23
N LEU A 197 -7.71 14.20 -2.19
CA LEU A 197 -7.12 14.90 -1.05
C LEU A 197 -8.02 14.78 0.18
N TRP A 198 -9.32 15.07 0.04
CA TRP A 198 -10.29 14.92 1.11
C TRP A 198 -10.36 13.49 1.63
N LEU A 199 -10.33 12.50 0.74
CA LEU A 199 -10.28 11.10 1.11
C LEU A 199 -9.03 10.78 1.96
N GLY A 200 -7.87 11.33 1.59
CA GLY A 200 -6.62 11.17 2.34
C GLY A 200 -6.70 11.83 3.73
N ILE A 201 -7.28 13.02 3.80
CA ILE A 201 -7.57 13.69 5.08
C ILE A 201 -8.52 12.84 5.93
N GLY A 202 -9.54 12.23 5.31
CA GLY A 202 -10.48 11.37 6.03
C GLY A 202 -9.84 10.09 6.57
N VAL A 203 -8.93 9.48 5.82
CA VAL A 203 -8.12 8.36 6.32
C VAL A 203 -7.20 8.80 7.45
N ALA A 204 -6.54 9.96 7.33
CA ALA A 204 -5.71 10.51 8.40
C ALA A 204 -6.52 10.82 9.68
N ALA A 205 -7.70 11.42 9.53
CA ALA A 205 -8.62 11.72 10.63
C ALA A 205 -9.17 10.46 11.29
N LEU A 206 -9.28 9.35 10.54
CA LEU A 206 -9.61 8.04 11.09
C LEU A 206 -8.45 7.49 11.92
N ILE A 207 -7.23 7.40 11.36
CA ILE A 207 -6.12 6.67 11.99
C ILE A 207 -5.48 7.42 13.17
N TRP A 208 -5.44 8.76 13.12
CA TRP A 208 -4.72 9.55 14.12
C TRP A 208 -5.30 9.40 15.54
N PRO A 209 -6.62 9.51 15.75
CA PRO A 209 -7.21 9.31 17.08
C PRO A 209 -7.03 7.90 17.63
N LEU A 210 -6.95 6.86 16.78
CA LEU A 210 -6.90 5.45 17.24
C LEU A 210 -5.68 5.15 18.10
N PHE A 211 -4.60 5.91 17.92
CA PHE A 211 -3.43 5.84 18.79
C PHE A 211 -3.77 6.06 20.28
N PHE A 212 -4.82 6.82 20.58
CA PHE A 212 -5.28 7.12 21.95
C PHE A 212 -6.35 6.15 22.46
N TYR A 213 -6.86 5.23 21.63
CA TYR A 213 -7.91 4.27 21.98
C TYR A 213 -7.37 2.84 22.20
N LYS A 214 -6.11 2.72 22.60
CA LYS A 214 -5.53 1.42 22.97
C LYS A 214 -6.25 0.84 24.18
N SER A 215 -6.49 -0.46 24.14
CA SER A 215 -7.27 -1.21 25.12
C SER A 215 -8.74 -0.77 25.25
N LEU A 216 -9.27 -0.07 24.24
CA LEU A 216 -10.67 0.39 24.19
C LEU A 216 -11.35 -0.07 22.90
N THR A 217 -12.68 -0.01 22.88
CA THR A 217 -13.44 -0.12 21.62
C THR A 217 -13.28 1.16 20.81
N LEU A 218 -13.12 1.03 19.50
CA LEU A 218 -12.93 2.19 18.63
C LEU A 218 -14.21 3.03 18.52
N PRO A 219 -14.16 4.35 18.77
CA PRO A 219 -15.33 5.20 18.58
C PRO A 219 -15.69 5.35 17.10
N LEU A 220 -16.96 5.67 16.80
CA LEU A 220 -17.44 5.85 15.42
C LEU A 220 -17.16 7.25 14.85
N TRP A 221 -16.93 8.26 15.69
CA TRP A 221 -16.75 9.64 15.22
C TRP A 221 -15.54 9.85 14.29
N PRO A 222 -14.38 9.16 14.43
CA PRO A 222 -13.25 9.34 13.51
C PRO A 222 -13.56 8.89 12.07
N VAL A 223 -14.62 8.10 11.87
CA VAL A 223 -15.05 7.61 10.56
C VAL A 223 -15.85 8.68 9.78
N MET A 224 -16.35 9.72 10.44
CA MET A 224 -17.25 10.70 9.81
C MET A 224 -16.67 11.39 8.56
N PRO A 225 -15.39 11.86 8.55
CA PRO A 225 -14.80 12.44 7.35
C PRO A 225 -14.74 11.47 6.16
N LEU A 226 -14.53 10.17 6.44
CA LEU A 226 -14.49 9.10 5.44
C LEU A 226 -15.90 8.80 4.88
N LEU A 227 -16.95 8.84 5.71
CA LEU A 227 -18.33 8.76 5.24
C LEU A 227 -18.74 9.98 4.43
N ALA A 228 -18.27 11.18 4.78
CA ALA A 228 -18.45 12.36 3.94
C ALA A 228 -17.78 12.17 2.57
N ALA A 229 -16.60 11.54 2.52
CA ALA A 229 -15.95 11.19 1.27
C ALA A 229 -16.79 10.20 0.43
N LEU A 230 -17.51 9.26 1.05
CA LEU A 230 -18.45 8.37 0.33
C LEU A 230 -19.51 9.17 -0.43
N VAL A 231 -20.11 10.17 0.22
CA VAL A 231 -21.11 11.03 -0.40
C VAL A 231 -20.49 11.80 -1.58
N LEU A 232 -19.32 12.41 -1.36
CA LEU A 232 -18.59 13.13 -2.40
C LEU A 232 -18.24 12.23 -3.60
N TYR A 233 -17.89 10.96 -3.37
CA TYR A 233 -17.60 9.99 -4.42
C TYR A 233 -18.78 9.80 -5.38
N PHE A 234 -20.00 9.69 -4.85
CA PHE A 234 -21.21 9.54 -5.67
C PHE A 234 -21.63 10.84 -6.38
N LEU A 235 -21.18 11.99 -5.89
CA LEU A 235 -21.41 13.29 -6.53
C LEU A 235 -20.38 13.62 -7.63
N LEU A 236 -19.29 12.85 -7.74
CA LEU A 236 -18.29 13.09 -8.78
C LEU A 236 -18.87 12.88 -10.20
N PRO A 237 -18.49 13.72 -11.18
CA PRO A 237 -18.87 13.52 -12.57
C PRO A 237 -18.42 12.14 -13.10
N ARG A 238 -19.34 11.38 -13.70
CA ARG A 238 -19.02 10.11 -14.37
C ARG A 238 -18.43 10.36 -15.77
N PRO A 239 -17.55 9.47 -16.28
CA PRO A 239 -17.13 8.19 -15.70
C PRO A 239 -15.97 8.33 -14.69
N HIS A 240 -16.08 7.63 -13.55
CA HIS A 240 -14.99 7.56 -12.57
C HIS A 240 -13.77 6.87 -13.17
N HIS A 241 -12.59 7.47 -13.05
CA HIS A 241 -11.34 6.79 -13.36
C HIS A 241 -11.22 5.52 -12.52
N HIS A 242 -10.84 4.40 -13.14
CA HIS A 242 -10.74 3.10 -12.47
C HIS A 242 -9.90 3.16 -11.17
N GLY A 243 -8.78 3.90 -11.19
CA GLY A 243 -7.94 4.11 -10.00
C GLY A 243 -8.66 4.84 -8.87
N VAL A 244 -9.46 5.86 -9.18
CA VAL A 244 -10.26 6.59 -8.19
C VAL A 244 -11.27 5.65 -7.54
N GLY A 245 -11.96 4.81 -8.33
CA GLY A 245 -12.87 3.81 -7.81
C GLY A 245 -12.17 2.83 -6.85
N ALA A 246 -11.05 2.24 -7.27
CA ALA A 246 -10.30 1.29 -6.45
C ALA A 246 -9.80 1.92 -5.13
N ILE A 247 -9.19 3.11 -5.19
CA ILE A 247 -8.74 3.86 -4.01
C ILE A 247 -9.91 4.15 -3.07
N SER A 248 -11.03 4.62 -3.63
CA SER A 248 -12.22 4.97 -2.84
C SER A 248 -12.73 3.76 -2.09
N TRP A 249 -12.93 2.63 -2.77
CA TRP A 249 -13.42 1.42 -2.13
C TRP A 249 -12.48 0.91 -1.04
N ALA A 250 -11.17 0.87 -1.29
CA ALA A 250 -10.20 0.50 -0.26
C ALA A 250 -10.28 1.43 0.95
N ALA A 251 -10.25 2.75 0.74
CA ALA A 251 -10.34 3.71 1.84
C ALA A 251 -11.66 3.57 2.60
N LEU A 252 -12.80 3.49 1.90
CA LEU A 252 -14.13 3.41 2.51
C LEU A 252 -14.34 2.14 3.34
N THR A 253 -13.71 1.02 2.96
CA THR A 253 -13.75 -0.21 3.77
C THR A 253 -13.05 -0.06 5.12
N LEU A 254 -12.21 0.96 5.33
CA LEU A 254 -11.65 1.26 6.66
C LEU A 254 -12.74 1.67 7.68
N ALA A 255 -13.89 2.17 7.21
CA ALA A 255 -15.04 2.46 8.07
C ALA A 255 -15.59 1.22 8.80
N LEU A 256 -15.30 0.02 8.27
CA LEU A 256 -15.78 -1.23 8.86
C LEU A 256 -15.08 -1.57 10.18
N TYR A 257 -13.84 -1.10 10.42
CA TYR A 257 -13.11 -1.47 11.63
C TYR A 257 -13.72 -0.90 12.91
N PRO A 258 -14.05 0.40 13.01
CA PRO A 258 -14.69 0.90 14.24
C PRO A 258 -16.11 0.36 14.43
N LEU A 259 -16.84 0.14 13.34
CA LEU A 259 -18.15 -0.54 13.37
C LEU A 259 -18.01 -1.95 13.96
N PHE A 260 -17.08 -2.74 13.44
CA PHE A 260 -16.84 -4.10 13.88
C PHE A 260 -16.36 -4.16 15.34
N SER A 261 -15.39 -3.31 15.73
CA SER A 261 -14.92 -3.21 17.12
C SER A 261 -16.05 -2.87 18.09
N THR A 262 -16.92 -1.92 17.73
CA THR A 262 -18.07 -1.54 18.57
C THR A 262 -19.11 -2.67 18.65
N MET A 263 -19.50 -3.26 17.52
CA MET A 263 -20.55 -4.27 17.46
C MET A 263 -20.13 -5.60 18.11
N ALA A 264 -18.90 -6.05 17.85
CA ALA A 264 -18.36 -7.29 18.37
C ALA A 264 -17.71 -7.12 19.76
N ARG A 265 -17.62 -5.89 20.28
CA ARG A 265 -16.91 -5.54 21.52
C ARG A 265 -15.44 -6.00 21.53
N ILE A 266 -14.80 -5.92 20.36
CA ILE A 266 -13.38 -6.25 20.20
C ILE A 266 -12.55 -5.04 20.61
N VAL A 267 -11.59 -5.30 21.48
CA VAL A 267 -10.64 -4.32 21.99
C VAL A 267 -9.58 -4.04 20.94
N PHE A 268 -9.20 -2.78 20.79
CA PHE A 268 -8.14 -2.35 19.88
C PHE A 268 -6.81 -2.19 20.63
N TYR A 269 -5.71 -2.70 20.10
CA TYR A 269 -4.40 -2.77 20.76
C TYR A 269 -3.34 -1.89 20.09
#